data_AF-A0A6I3EPE1-F1
#
_entry.id   AF-A0A6I3EPE1-F1
#
_cell.length_a   1.000
_cell.length_b   1.000
_cell.length_c   1.000
_cell.angle_alpha   90.00
_cell.angle_beta   90.00
_cell.angle_gamma   90.00
#
_symmetry.space_group_name_H-M   'P 1'
#
loop_
_entity.id
_entity.type
_entity.pdbx_description
1 polymer ?
#
loop_
_entity_poly.entity_id
_entity_poly.type
_entity_poly.pdbx_seq_one_letter_code
_entity_poly.pdbx_strand_id
1 'polypeptide(L)'
;MEPVIDAADVLSATPLPPQESAVLRALIICSGRVVSRRELSRLAGIAELNERRCDSLLVSIRKALGPDSIRTVRGRGWMLNLNNLEQANLLVAA
;
A
#
# COMPACT_ATOMS: atom_id res chain seq x y z
N MET A 1 28.27 -1.41 2.13
CA MET A 1 27.34 -0.58 1.36
C MET A 1 26.62 -1.51 0.41
N GLU A 2 25.43 -1.95 0.81
CA GLU A 2 24.26 -2.43 0.05
C GLU A 2 23.27 -2.93 1.13
N PRO A 3 22.02 -2.44 1.21
CA PRO A 3 21.04 -3.06 2.09
C PRO A 3 20.55 -4.34 1.42
N VAL A 4 20.88 -5.47 2.03
CA VAL A 4 20.34 -6.78 1.71
C VAL A 4 18.82 -6.71 1.92
N ILE A 5 18.07 -6.89 0.84
CA ILE A 5 16.63 -7.04 0.90
C ILE A 5 16.40 -8.41 1.52
N ASP A 6 16.00 -8.43 2.79
CA ASP A 6 15.76 -9.66 3.53
C ASP A 6 14.54 -10.37 2.92
N ALA A 7 14.81 -11.32 2.02
CA ALA A 7 13.81 -12.21 1.42
C ALA A 7 13.20 -13.19 2.45
N ALA A 8 13.45 -13.01 3.75
CA ALA A 8 12.88 -13.82 4.81
C ALA A 8 11.48 -13.34 5.28
N ASP A 9 11.08 -12.08 5.02
CA ASP A 9 9.77 -11.55 5.45
C ASP A 9 8.62 -11.87 4.46
N VAL A 10 8.93 -12.34 3.25
CA VAL A 10 7.91 -12.75 2.25
C VAL A 10 7.09 -13.96 2.68
N LEU A 11 7.61 -14.81 3.57
CA LEU A 11 6.99 -16.10 3.91
C LEU A 11 6.03 -16.02 5.11
N SER A 12 5.99 -14.90 5.82
CA SER A 12 5.02 -14.58 6.88
C SER A 12 3.96 -13.57 6.42
N ALA A 13 3.65 -13.58 5.12
CA ALA A 13 2.60 -12.79 4.49
C ALA A 13 1.23 -13.12 5.11
N THR A 14 0.96 -12.51 6.25
CA THR A 14 -0.35 -12.54 6.89
C THR A 14 -1.32 -11.87 5.93
N PRO A 15 -2.42 -12.52 5.52
CA PRO A 15 -3.36 -11.94 4.57
C PRO A 15 -3.84 -10.59 5.09
N LEU A 16 -3.72 -9.57 4.24
CA LEU A 16 -4.16 -8.23 4.58
C LEU A 16 -5.70 -8.25 4.75
N PRO A 17 -6.24 -7.60 5.79
CA PRO A 17 -7.65 -7.35 5.93
C PRO A 17 -8.29 -6.79 4.63
N PRO A 18 -9.58 -7.04 4.37
CA PRO A 18 -10.24 -6.68 3.11
C PRO A 18 -10.13 -5.20 2.73
N GLN A 19 -10.11 -4.31 3.72
CA GLN A 19 -9.96 -2.87 3.49
C GLN A 19 -8.53 -2.49 3.12
N GLU A 20 -7.54 -3.15 3.73
CA GLU A 20 -6.12 -2.91 3.47
C GLU A 20 -5.74 -3.43 2.09
N SER A 21 -6.21 -4.64 1.74
CA SER A 21 -6.03 -5.20 0.40
C SER A 21 -6.76 -4.39 -0.67
N ALA A 22 -7.93 -3.80 -0.39
CA ALA A 22 -8.62 -2.89 -1.31
C ALA A 22 -7.82 -1.59 -1.55
N VAL A 23 -7.26 -0.99 -0.50
CA VAL A 23 -6.38 0.20 -0.62
C VAL A 23 -5.09 -0.16 -1.37
N LEU A 24 -4.52 -1.32 -1.09
CA LEU A 24 -3.32 -1.79 -1.76
C LEU A 24 -3.59 -2.08 -3.25
N ARG A 25 -4.72 -2.71 -3.61
CA ARG A 25 -5.17 -2.87 -5.01
C ARG A 25 -5.26 -1.54 -5.73
N ALA A 26 -5.86 -0.52 -5.10
CA ALA A 26 -5.95 0.81 -5.68
C ALA A 26 -4.56 1.41 -5.96
N LEU A 27 -3.60 1.22 -5.05
CA LEU A 27 -2.21 1.63 -5.23
C LEU A 27 -1.49 0.85 -6.35
N ILE A 28 -1.74 -0.45 -6.47
CA ILE A 28 -1.19 -1.32 -7.53
C ILE A 28 -1.69 -0.87 -8.91
N ILE A 29 -3.00 -0.64 -9.06
CA ILE A 29 -3.61 -0.11 -10.30
C ILE A 29 -2.98 1.24 -10.68
N CYS A 30 -2.63 2.03 -9.67
CA CYS A 30 -2.00 3.33 -9.81
C CYS A 30 -0.48 3.29 -9.61
N SER A 31 0.16 2.13 -9.79
CA SER A 31 1.58 1.99 -9.53
C SER A 31 2.39 2.98 -10.38
N GLY A 32 3.42 3.60 -9.78
CA GLY A 32 4.23 4.62 -10.46
C GLY A 32 3.57 6.00 -10.62
N ARG A 33 2.33 6.23 -10.19
CA ARG A 33 1.70 7.57 -10.12
C ARG A 33 1.38 7.99 -8.68
N VAL A 34 1.28 9.29 -8.46
CA VAL A 34 0.81 9.84 -7.16
C VAL A 34 -0.71 9.80 -7.14
N VAL A 35 -1.27 9.12 -6.15
CA VAL A 35 -2.71 9.01 -5.91
C VAL A 35 -3.09 9.89 -4.73
N SER A 36 -4.06 10.78 -4.93
CA SER A 36 -4.60 11.63 -3.86
C SER A 36 -5.43 10.82 -2.87
N ARG A 37 -5.65 11.35 -1.67
CA ARG A 37 -6.49 10.68 -0.66
C ARG A 37 -7.90 10.36 -1.15
N ARG A 38 -8.54 11.32 -1.83
CA ARG A 38 -9.90 11.15 -2.35
C ARG A 38 -9.97 10.10 -3.46
N GLU A 39 -8.95 10.07 -4.32
CA GLU A 39 -8.87 9.07 -5.38
C GLU A 39 -8.61 7.68 -4.79
N LEU A 40 -7.70 7.59 -3.82
CA LEU A 40 -7.37 6.33 -3.16
C LEU A 40 -8.58 5.76 -2.41
N SER A 41 -9.30 6.59 -1.65
CA SER A 41 -10.49 6.16 -0.93
C SER A 41 -11.62 5.74 -1.86
N ARG A 42 -11.77 6.42 -3.01
CA ARG A 42 -12.76 6.07 -4.04
C ARG A 42 -12.44 4.72 -4.70
N LEU A 43 -11.19 4.51 -5.12
CA LEU A 43 -10.76 3.26 -5.75
C LEU A 43 -10.83 2.07 -4.79
N ALA A 44 -10.54 2.31 -3.51
CA ALA A 44 -10.64 1.29 -2.47
C ALA A 44 -12.07 1.05 -1.96
N GLY A 45 -13.08 1.81 -2.44
CA GLY A 45 -14.46 1.70 -1.98
C GLY A 45 -14.70 2.18 -0.54
N ILE A 46 -13.76 2.95 0.03
CA ILE A 46 -13.82 3.49 1.40
C ILE A 46 -14.04 5.01 1.41
N ALA A 47 -14.48 5.60 0.29
CA ALA A 47 -14.70 7.05 0.19
C ALA A 47 -15.76 7.58 1.18
N GLU A 48 -16.72 6.75 1.56
CA GLU A 48 -17.74 7.08 2.56
C GLU A 48 -17.25 6.87 4.00
N LEU A 49 -16.08 6.25 4.18
CA LEU A 49 -15.45 6.09 5.48
C LEU A 49 -14.65 7.34 5.87
N ASN A 50 -14.47 7.52 7.17
CA ASN A 50 -13.68 8.63 7.71
C ASN A 50 -12.29 8.70 7.06
N GLU A 51 -11.86 9.88 6.62
CA GLU A 51 -10.55 10.12 5.99
C GLU A 51 -9.40 9.53 6.80
N ARG A 52 -9.49 9.59 8.14
CA ARG A 52 -8.48 9.03 9.05
C ARG A 52 -8.30 7.52 8.91
N ARG A 53 -9.34 6.81 8.48
CA ARG A 53 -9.27 5.36 8.25
C ARG A 53 -8.33 5.05 7.11
N CYS A 54 -8.29 5.88 6.06
CA CYS A 54 -7.35 5.71 4.96
C CYS A 54 -5.89 5.84 5.44
N ASP A 55 -5.59 6.84 6.28
CA ASP A 55 -4.28 7.00 6.90
C ASP A 55 -3.91 5.80 7.80
N SER A 56 -4.85 5.29 8.60
CA SER A 56 -4.62 4.08 9.43
C SER A 56 -4.33 2.83 8.59
N LEU A 57 -5.12 2.59 7.53
CA LEU A 57 -4.91 1.46 6.61
C LEU A 57 -3.54 1.56 5.93
N LEU A 58 -3.13 2.76 5.50
CA LEU A 58 -1.80 2.98 4.92
C LEU A 58 -0.66 2.66 5.90
N VAL A 59 -0.84 2.94 7.19
CA VAL A 59 0.15 2.59 8.22
C VAL A 59 0.25 1.07 8.39
N SER A 60 -0.88 0.35 8.42
CA SER A 60 -0.89 -1.12 8.47
C SER A 60 -0.23 -1.73 7.23
N ILE A 61 -0.61 -1.27 6.03
CA ILE A 61 -0.06 -1.75 4.76
C ILE A 61 1.46 -1.54 4.71
N ARG A 62 1.96 -0.38 5.17
CA ARG A 62 3.42 -0.14 5.27
C ARG A 62 4.13 -1.07 6.24
N LYS A 63 3.46 -1.52 7.31
CA LYS A 63 4.05 -2.50 8.23
C LYS A 63 4.17 -3.87 7.59
N ALA A 64 3.21 -4.25 6.74
CA ALA A 64 3.22 -5.52 6.03
C ALA A 64 4.16 -5.55 4.81
N LEU A 65 4.31 -4.42 4.10
CA LEU A 65 5.14 -4.32 2.89
C LEU A 65 6.54 -3.76 3.14
N GLY A 66 6.77 -3.13 4.29
CA GLY A 66 7.96 -2.34 4.57
C GLY A 66 7.77 -0.83 4.35
N PRO A 67 8.54 0.00 5.08
CA PRO A 67 8.39 1.45 5.09
C PRO A 67 8.70 2.12 3.73
N ASP A 68 9.57 1.52 2.91
CA ASP A 68 9.98 2.04 1.60
C ASP A 68 9.03 1.69 0.44
N SER A 69 7.99 0.91 0.73
CA SER A 69 7.02 0.44 -0.28
C SER A 69 6.04 1.52 -0.71
N ILE A 70 5.64 2.41 0.21
CA ILE A 70 4.70 3.50 -0.09
C ILE A 70 5.33 4.84 0.24
N ARG A 71 5.65 5.60 -0.80
CA ARG A 71 6.21 6.95 -0.70
C ARG A 71 5.11 7.98 -0.49
N THR A 72 5.19 8.75 0.59
CA THR A 72 4.32 9.93 0.80
C THR A 72 4.84 11.11 -0.01
N VAL A 73 4.00 11.67 -0.87
CA VAL A 73 4.26 12.92 -1.59
C VAL A 73 3.48 14.04 -0.92
N ARG A 74 4.19 14.88 -0.14
CA ARG A 74 3.59 15.96 0.64
C ARG A 74 2.68 16.84 -0.24
N GLY A 75 1.44 17.05 0.22
CA GLY A 75 0.44 17.86 -0.46
C GLY A 75 -0.19 17.22 -1.71
N ARG A 76 0.26 16.03 -2.16
CA ARG A 76 -0.28 15.37 -3.36
C ARG A 76 -0.89 13.99 -3.08
N GLY A 77 -0.34 13.23 -2.14
CA GLY A 77 -0.87 11.92 -1.75
C GLY A 77 0.22 10.86 -1.60
N TRP A 78 -0.03 9.66 -2.13
CA TRP A 78 0.85 8.51 -1.98
C TRP A 78 1.19 7.85 -3.32
N MET A 79 2.36 7.25 -3.40
CA MET A 79 2.82 6.51 -4.56
C MET A 79 3.37 5.17 -4.10
N LEU A 80 2.97 4.10 -4.77
CA LEU A 80 3.57 2.77 -4.60
C LEU A 80 4.92 2.73 -5.33
N ASN A 81 5.94 2.24 -4.65
CA ASN A 81 7.23 1.99 -5.26
C ASN A 81 7.14 0.76 -6.18
N LEU A 82 7.60 0.92 -7.43
CA LEU A 82 7.56 -0.14 -8.44
C LEU A 82 8.35 -1.38 -8.00
N ASN A 83 9.42 -1.18 -7.23
CA ASN A 83 10.24 -2.28 -6.70
C ASN A 83 9.46 -3.20 -5.76
N ASN A 84 8.37 -2.72 -5.15
CA ASN A 84 7.53 -3.48 -4.21
C ASN A 84 6.19 -3.90 -4.83
N LEU A 85 6.01 -3.71 -6.14
CA LEU A 85 4.78 -4.04 -6.85
C LEU A 85 4.49 -5.55 -6.85
N GLU A 86 5.53 -6.37 -7.00
CA GLU A 86 5.42 -7.83 -6.96
C GLU A 86 4.96 -8.30 -5.57
N GLN A 87 5.64 -7.83 -4.51
CA GLN A 87 5.28 -8.07 -3.12
C GLN A 87 3.83 -7.65 -2.82
N ALA A 88 3.42 -6.48 -3.31
CA ALA A 88 2.07 -5.97 -3.13
C ALA A 88 1.02 -6.87 -3.80
N ASN A 89 1.31 -7.39 -4.99
CA ASN A 89 0.41 -8.33 -5.66
C ASN A 89 0.28 -9.66 -4.89
N LEU A 90 1.37 -10.17 -4.33
CA LEU A 90 1.35 -11.39 -3.52
C LEU A 90 0.44 -11.23 -2.29
N LEU A 91 0.55 -10.13 -1.55
CA LEU A 91 -0.29 -9.87 -0.37
C LEU A 91 -1.77 -9.66 -0.67
N VAL A 92 -2.09 -9.28 -1.91
CA VAL A 92 -3.45 -9.05 -2.39
C VAL A 92 -4.10 -10.32 -2.96
N ALA A 93 -3.26 -11.29 -3.35
CA ALA A 93 -3.65 -12.59 -3.88
C ALA A 93 -3.68 -13.69 -2.80
N ALA A 94 -3.05 -13.46 -1.64
CA ALA A 94 -3.11 -14.32 -0.45
C ALA A 94 -4.46 -14.23 0.26
#